data_AF-A0A1P8WKS1-F1
#
_entry.id   AF-A0A1P8WKS1-F1
#
_cell.length_a   1.000
_cell.length_b   1.000
_cell.length_c   1.000
_cell.angle_alpha   90.00
_cell.angle_beta   90.00
_cell.angle_gamma   90.00
#
_symmetry.space_group_name_H-M   'P 1'
#
loop_
_entity.id
_entity.type
_entity.pdbx_description
1 polymer ?
#
loop_
_entity_poly.entity_id
_entity_poly.type
_entity_poly.pdbx_seq_one_letter_code
_entity_poly.pdbx_strand_id
1 'polypeptide(L)'
;MHPSYSPPLTSQAYSDPLALTISASVVQAEVLKGVLLAIAYFALAGMGLQTRYDAAVFAIGAAALLPQWRSCILMMVLSIQDAPGQVMMFDYVAVAGISALMIFTAAINRMSAPMTAETREFRGLLRFALVLVVYGVCSSAVQQHFGLHQQSSSRPYAIIGCLMAMMMITGYLAHRELSADPLSSIRVQTMAVCILCHIFIIAGLQVVRGPMFGASPQGAEEMRQLFQMIHGGARGMPRLTGPFLSPNILASVPGLFMLIILRYKRSPNISPQFIAAFFAIGMSASFLGGARTMFVFYLVGTAAMTWTLSPRYTILAGALTAPLILVMDIPWGELLVIMRLKNLQSLGVRGEMWQATLQFMNTGDWLFGYGLTHFPVFVKTVLGYYGSDPHNWILSAAGMFGVLGLLFYAVLIKKLVWKSFSFQSKERAIATCLLLFFVGREFANTQYVLNNNPLCCLYWIVISLVFFGPPEDANAELLSNE
;
A
#
# COMPACT_ATOMS: atom_id res chain seq x y z
N MET A 1 -28.34 -15.61 58.26
CA MET A 1 -26.88 -15.58 58.00
C MET A 1 -26.70 -15.38 56.50
N HIS A 2 -26.51 -14.14 56.07
CA HIS A 2 -26.23 -13.78 54.67
C HIS A 2 -24.73 -13.49 54.55
N PRO A 3 -24.02 -14.05 53.56
CA PRO A 3 -22.64 -13.67 53.30
C PRO A 3 -22.62 -12.27 52.69
N SER A 4 -21.97 -11.34 53.38
CA SER A 4 -21.66 -9.99 52.94
C SER A 4 -20.68 -10.05 51.77
N TYR A 5 -21.13 -9.63 50.59
CA TYR A 5 -20.29 -9.41 49.42
C TYR A 5 -19.52 -8.10 49.63
N SER A 6 -18.21 -8.20 49.90
CA SER A 6 -17.30 -7.07 49.84
C SER A 6 -16.98 -6.79 48.36
N PRO A 7 -17.23 -5.58 47.82
CA PRO A 7 -16.77 -5.26 46.48
C PRO A 7 -15.22 -5.25 46.45
N PRO A 8 -14.59 -5.66 45.35
CA PRO A 8 -13.14 -5.56 45.23
C PRO A 8 -12.76 -4.09 45.26
N LEU A 9 -11.79 -3.78 46.14
CA LEU A 9 -11.10 -2.50 46.22
C LEU A 9 -10.77 -2.02 44.82
N THR A 10 -11.42 -0.92 44.45
CA THR A 10 -11.04 -0.06 43.35
C THR A 10 -9.53 0.16 43.43
N SER A 11 -8.79 -0.43 42.48
CA SER A 11 -7.47 0.06 42.17
C SER A 11 -7.65 1.53 41.83
N GLN A 12 -7.19 2.40 42.72
CA GLN A 12 -7.05 3.82 42.48
C GLN A 12 -6.42 3.97 41.10
N ALA A 13 -7.23 4.36 40.12
CA ALA A 13 -6.72 4.97 38.92
C ALA A 13 -5.96 6.19 39.43
N TYR A 14 -4.64 6.07 39.47
CA TYR A 14 -3.76 7.23 39.40
C TYR A 14 -4.15 7.92 38.10
N SER A 15 -5.10 8.85 38.21
CA SER A 15 -5.37 9.85 37.21
C SER A 15 -4.07 10.62 37.07
N ASP A 16 -3.23 10.18 36.13
CA ASP A 16 -2.01 10.86 35.78
C ASP A 16 -2.40 12.29 35.38
N PRO A 17 -2.03 13.34 36.13
CA PRO A 17 -2.38 14.74 35.79
C PRO A 17 -1.66 15.23 34.52
N LEU A 18 -0.93 14.33 33.86
CA LEU A 18 -0.16 14.49 32.64
C LEU A 18 -0.96 14.06 31.39
N ALA A 19 -2.28 14.26 31.38
CA ALA A 19 -3.02 14.42 30.13
C ALA A 19 -2.54 15.71 29.45
N LEU A 20 -1.36 15.62 28.84
CA LEU A 20 -0.60 16.68 28.21
C LEU A 20 -1.49 17.47 27.26
N THR A 21 -1.86 18.69 27.65
CA THR A 21 -2.13 19.76 26.70
C THR A 21 -0.85 19.96 25.89
N ILE A 22 -0.74 19.27 24.76
CA ILE A 22 0.36 19.45 23.81
C ILE A 22 0.37 20.92 23.42
N SER A 23 1.41 21.66 23.82
CA SER A 23 1.51 23.08 23.51
C SER A 23 1.60 23.28 21.98
N ALA A 24 1.06 24.40 21.50
CA ALA A 24 1.16 24.77 20.09
C ALA A 24 2.62 24.81 19.59
N SER A 25 3.57 25.14 20.46
CA SER A 25 5.01 25.14 20.16
C SER A 25 5.55 23.73 19.86
N VAL A 26 5.10 22.69 20.58
CA VAL A 26 5.51 21.30 20.32
C VAL A 26 4.96 20.82 18.98
N VAL A 27 3.70 21.14 18.68
CA VAL A 27 3.08 20.83 17.38
C VAL A 27 3.88 21.48 16.25
N GLN A 28 4.18 22.77 16.36
CA GLN A 28 4.95 23.51 15.36
C GLN A 28 6.35 22.93 15.16
N ALA A 29 7.04 22.53 16.25
CA ALA A 29 8.35 21.92 16.18
C ALA A 29 8.32 20.57 15.42
N GLU A 30 7.31 19.74 15.67
CA GLU A 30 7.14 18.46 14.95
C GLU A 30 6.81 18.68 13.47
N VAL A 31 5.96 19.65 13.14
CA VAL A 31 5.66 20.01 11.75
C VAL A 31 6.92 20.48 11.03
N LEU A 32 7.67 21.42 11.62
CA LEU A 32 8.90 21.95 11.04
C LEU A 32 9.93 20.85 10.82
N LYS A 33 10.12 19.98 11.81
CA LYS A 33 11.00 18.82 11.71
C LYS A 33 10.60 17.88 10.58
N GLY A 34 9.31 17.59 10.43
CA GLY A 34 8.80 16.75 9.35
C GLY A 34 9.04 17.34 7.97
N VAL A 35 8.77 18.65 7.81
CA VAL A 35 9.03 19.37 6.57
C VAL A 35 10.52 19.37 6.22
N LEU A 36 11.39 19.64 7.19
CA LEU A 36 12.84 19.64 6.98
C LEU A 36 13.36 18.23 6.61
N LEU A 37 12.88 17.19 7.29
CA LEU A 37 13.23 15.80 6.97
C LEU A 37 12.79 15.43 5.55
N ALA A 38 11.57 15.82 5.16
CA ALA A 38 11.04 15.56 3.81
C ALA A 38 11.84 16.31 2.75
N ILE A 39 12.13 17.59 2.94
CA ILE A 39 12.95 18.40 2.02
C ILE A 39 14.34 17.77 1.86
N ALA A 40 15.00 17.42 2.97
CA ALA A 40 16.33 16.81 2.93
C ALA A 40 16.31 15.47 2.18
N TYR A 41 15.36 14.58 2.50
CA TYR A 41 15.23 13.28 1.85
C TYR A 41 14.95 13.43 0.35
N PHE A 42 13.95 14.23 -0.04
CA PHE A 42 13.57 14.39 -1.45
C PHE A 42 14.63 15.11 -2.27
N ALA A 43 15.38 16.05 -1.67
CA ALA A 43 16.53 16.67 -2.33
C ALA A 43 17.63 15.63 -2.60
N LEU A 44 17.97 14.81 -1.60
CA LEU A 44 18.96 13.73 -1.77
C LEU A 44 18.50 12.70 -2.82
N ALA A 45 17.23 12.31 -2.78
CA ALA A 45 16.65 11.36 -3.74
C ALA A 45 16.70 11.90 -5.17
N GLY A 46 16.33 13.18 -5.35
CA GLY A 46 16.30 13.81 -6.67
C GLY A 46 17.67 14.16 -7.23
N MET A 47 18.61 14.58 -6.38
CA MET A 47 19.93 15.05 -6.82
C MET A 47 20.96 13.93 -6.97
N GLY A 48 20.93 12.90 -6.10
CA GLY A 48 22.01 11.90 -6.03
C GLY A 48 23.39 12.56 -5.87
N LEU A 49 23.50 13.50 -4.92
CA LEU A 49 24.60 14.46 -4.75
C LEU A 49 26.01 13.84 -4.79
N GLN A 50 26.16 12.65 -4.22
CA GLN A 50 27.43 11.94 -4.12
C GLN A 50 27.32 10.55 -4.75
N THR A 51 26.20 9.86 -4.53
CA THR A 51 26.04 8.46 -4.94
C THR A 51 24.60 8.10 -5.28
N ARG A 52 24.42 6.92 -5.88
CA ARG A 52 23.13 6.31 -6.20
C ARG A 52 22.33 5.80 -4.98
N TYR A 53 22.85 5.98 -3.76
CA TYR A 53 22.27 5.47 -2.52
C TYR A 53 22.17 6.53 -1.40
N ASP A 54 22.40 7.81 -1.71
CA ASP A 54 22.42 8.89 -0.73
C ASP A 54 21.13 8.97 0.08
N ALA A 55 19.98 8.88 -0.59
CA ALA A 55 18.68 8.98 0.08
C ALA A 55 18.37 7.72 0.91
N ALA A 56 18.82 6.54 0.46
CA ALA A 56 18.66 5.29 1.20
C ALA A 56 19.48 5.31 2.51
N VAL A 57 20.74 5.73 2.43
CA VAL A 57 21.62 5.86 3.60
C VAL A 57 21.10 6.93 4.57
N PHE A 58 20.67 8.08 4.04
CA PHE A 58 20.03 9.12 4.84
C PHE A 58 18.79 8.60 5.56
N ALA A 59 17.90 7.89 4.85
CA ALA A 59 16.67 7.36 5.45
C ALA A 59 16.96 6.36 6.58
N ILE A 60 17.91 5.44 6.39
CA ILE A 60 18.31 4.49 7.43
C ILE A 60 18.95 5.22 8.62
N GLY A 61 19.86 6.17 8.37
CA GLY A 61 20.51 6.95 9.42
C GLY A 61 19.52 7.80 10.21
N ALA A 62 18.62 8.51 9.53
CA ALA A 62 17.55 9.29 10.15
C ALA A 62 16.59 8.39 10.96
N ALA A 63 16.24 7.21 10.46
CA ALA A 63 15.40 6.23 11.16
C ALA A 63 16.05 5.65 12.42
N ALA A 64 17.39 5.57 12.46
CA ALA A 64 18.16 5.17 13.63
C ALA A 64 18.25 6.32 14.65
N LEU A 65 18.56 7.54 14.20
CA LEU A 65 18.74 8.72 15.06
C LEU A 65 17.41 9.28 15.60
N LEU A 66 16.32 9.10 14.86
CA LEU A 66 14.99 9.61 15.20
C LEU A 66 13.96 8.47 15.24
N PRO A 67 13.97 7.59 16.25
CA PRO A 67 13.06 6.44 16.34
C PRO A 67 11.58 6.82 16.23
N GLN A 68 11.20 7.96 16.81
CA GLN A 68 9.84 8.53 16.77
C GLN A 68 9.34 8.91 15.36
N TRP A 69 10.27 9.08 14.40
CA TRP A 69 9.98 9.45 13.01
C TRP A 69 10.15 8.27 12.05
N ARG A 70 10.61 7.12 12.54
CA ARG A 70 11.00 5.96 11.73
C ARG A 70 9.88 5.49 10.79
N SER A 71 8.67 5.34 11.30
CA SER A 71 7.50 4.95 10.51
C SER A 71 7.12 5.99 9.44
N CYS A 72 7.31 7.28 9.73
CA CYS A 72 7.11 8.36 8.75
C CYS A 72 8.22 8.39 7.69
N ILE A 73 9.47 8.10 8.07
CA ILE A 73 10.59 7.97 7.14
C ILE A 73 10.39 6.78 6.21
N LEU A 74 9.91 5.64 6.73
CA LEU A 74 9.51 4.50 5.91
C LEU A 74 8.45 4.90 4.88
N MET A 75 7.44 5.67 5.26
CA MET A 75 6.42 6.18 4.33
C MET A 75 7.04 7.05 3.22
N MET A 76 8.04 7.89 3.52
CA MET A 76 8.76 8.65 2.48
C MET A 76 9.46 7.72 1.50
N VAL A 77 10.20 6.73 2.02
CA VAL A 77 10.92 5.76 1.20
C VAL A 77 9.96 5.01 0.28
N LEU A 78 8.78 4.64 0.78
CA LEU A 78 7.75 3.95 0.00
C LEU A 78 7.04 4.84 -1.04
N SER A 79 7.25 6.16 -1.02
CA SER A 79 6.62 7.08 -1.97
C SER A 79 7.39 7.25 -3.29
N ILE A 80 8.64 6.81 -3.33
CA ILE A 80 9.56 6.87 -4.48
C ILE A 80 10.06 5.45 -4.76
N GLN A 81 10.24 5.11 -6.03
CA GLN A 81 10.76 3.81 -6.44
C GLN A 81 12.03 3.84 -7.30
N ASP A 82 12.30 4.93 -7.99
CA ASP A 82 13.50 5.02 -8.81
C ASP A 82 13.92 6.46 -9.03
N ALA A 83 14.72 6.99 -8.12
CA ALA A 83 15.29 8.32 -8.23
C ALA A 83 16.82 8.25 -8.35
N PRO A 84 17.50 9.29 -8.86
CA PRO A 84 18.96 9.28 -8.98
C PRO A 84 19.72 8.90 -7.71
N GLY A 85 19.29 9.40 -6.54
CA GLY A 85 19.85 9.08 -5.22
C GLY A 85 19.21 7.87 -4.53
N GLN A 86 18.26 7.20 -5.17
CA GLN A 86 17.58 6.00 -4.69
C GLN A 86 17.16 5.12 -5.87
N VAL A 87 18.14 4.48 -6.50
CA VAL A 87 17.89 3.58 -7.63
C VAL A 87 17.15 2.34 -7.13
N MET A 88 16.28 1.76 -7.95
CA MET A 88 15.36 0.66 -7.61
C MET A 88 15.85 -0.40 -6.58
N MET A 89 17.10 -0.89 -6.67
CA MET A 89 17.62 -1.86 -5.67
C MET A 89 17.79 -1.25 -4.27
N PHE A 90 18.12 0.04 -4.18
CA PHE A 90 18.32 0.74 -2.91
C PHE A 90 17.03 1.10 -2.20
N ASP A 91 15.87 1.05 -2.87
CA ASP A 91 14.58 1.04 -2.17
C ASP A 91 14.47 -0.17 -1.22
N TYR A 92 14.84 -1.36 -1.74
CA TYR A 92 14.81 -2.58 -0.95
C TYR A 92 15.79 -2.48 0.22
N VAL A 93 16.97 -1.87 0.01
CA VAL A 93 17.96 -1.64 1.07
C VAL A 93 17.43 -0.69 2.13
N ALA A 94 16.86 0.45 1.74
CA ALA A 94 16.28 1.43 2.67
C ALA A 94 15.16 0.80 3.49
N VAL A 95 14.23 0.10 2.83
CA VAL A 95 13.09 -0.54 3.50
C VAL A 95 13.55 -1.69 4.39
N ALA A 96 14.47 -2.54 3.93
CA ALA A 96 15.02 -3.63 4.74
C ALA A 96 15.81 -3.10 5.95
N GLY A 97 16.60 -2.04 5.77
CA GLY A 97 17.36 -1.40 6.84
C GLY A 97 16.46 -0.81 7.92
N ILE A 98 15.44 -0.03 7.52
CA ILE A 98 14.45 0.51 8.46
C ILE A 98 13.66 -0.62 9.12
N SER A 99 13.24 -1.63 8.35
CA SER A 99 12.55 -2.82 8.87
C SER A 99 13.37 -3.54 9.93
N ALA A 100 14.66 -3.75 9.69
CA ALA A 100 15.56 -4.39 10.63
C ALA A 100 15.66 -3.60 11.94
N LEU A 101 15.77 -2.26 11.87
CA LEU A 101 15.76 -1.39 13.05
C LEU A 101 14.46 -1.52 13.85
N MET A 102 13.31 -1.57 13.18
CA MET A 102 11.99 -1.75 13.80
C MET A 102 11.87 -3.10 14.50
N ILE A 103 12.22 -4.18 13.79
CA ILE A 103 12.16 -5.55 14.31
C ILE A 103 13.09 -5.69 15.52
N PHE A 104 14.32 -5.17 15.42
CA PHE A 104 15.30 -5.21 16.51
C PHE A 104 14.81 -4.43 17.74
N THR A 105 14.28 -3.22 17.54
CA THR A 105 13.71 -2.40 18.63
C THR A 105 12.53 -3.13 19.30
N ALA A 106 11.66 -3.75 18.49
CA ALA A 106 10.52 -4.51 18.99
C ALA A 106 10.94 -5.75 19.79
N ALA A 107 12.03 -6.42 19.38
CA ALA A 107 12.57 -7.58 20.07
C ALA A 107 13.18 -7.21 21.45
N ILE A 108 13.89 -6.09 21.52
CA ILE A 108 14.50 -5.60 22.78
C ILE A 108 13.42 -5.14 23.75
N ASN A 109 12.49 -4.29 23.29
CA ASN A 109 11.56 -3.59 24.18
C ASN A 109 10.39 -4.46 24.67
N ARG A 110 10.39 -5.77 24.38
CA ARG A 110 9.34 -6.76 24.74
C ARG A 110 7.96 -6.10 24.81
N MET A 111 7.50 -5.52 23.71
CA MET A 111 6.33 -4.64 23.73
C MET A 111 5.04 -5.39 24.10
N SER A 112 4.74 -5.45 25.39
CA SER A 112 3.54 -6.02 26.00
C SER A 112 2.44 -4.94 26.06
N ALA A 113 1.94 -4.52 24.89
CA ALA A 113 0.72 -3.73 24.88
C ALA A 113 -0.49 -4.67 25.06
N PRO A 114 -1.50 -4.29 25.87
CA PRO A 114 -2.72 -5.07 26.02
C PRO A 114 -3.38 -5.29 24.66
N MET A 115 -3.83 -6.51 24.41
CA MET A 115 -4.35 -6.90 23.09
C MET A 115 -5.86 -6.73 23.02
N THR A 116 -6.33 -5.76 22.23
CA THR A 116 -7.75 -5.65 21.86
C THR A 116 -8.17 -6.80 20.95
N ALA A 117 -9.48 -7.09 20.89
CA ALA A 117 -10.02 -8.12 20.00
C ALA A 117 -9.66 -7.85 18.52
N GLU A 118 -9.68 -6.59 18.09
CA GLU A 118 -9.35 -6.20 16.73
C GLU A 118 -7.86 -6.40 16.41
N THR A 119 -6.98 -6.08 17.36
CA THR A 119 -5.55 -6.37 17.29
C THR A 119 -5.31 -7.88 17.14
N ARG A 120 -6.11 -8.71 17.81
CA ARG A 120 -6.04 -10.18 17.69
C ARG A 120 -6.44 -10.65 16.29
N GLU A 121 -7.49 -10.07 15.71
CA GLU A 121 -7.90 -10.40 14.34
C GLU A 121 -6.84 -10.06 13.30
N PHE A 122 -6.25 -8.86 13.38
CA PHE A 122 -5.17 -8.46 12.48
C PHE A 122 -3.95 -9.35 12.63
N ARG A 123 -3.57 -9.70 13.87
CA ARG A 123 -2.49 -10.67 14.11
C ARG A 123 -2.80 -12.04 13.54
N GLY A 124 -4.06 -12.48 13.54
CA GLY A 124 -4.50 -13.71 12.88
C GLY A 124 -4.26 -13.67 11.37
N LEU A 125 -4.63 -12.55 10.72
CA LEU A 125 -4.38 -12.34 9.30
C LEU A 125 -2.87 -12.30 8.98
N LEU A 126 -2.09 -11.57 9.78
CA LEU A 126 -0.63 -11.48 9.64
C LEU A 126 0.03 -12.86 9.79
N ARG A 127 -0.38 -13.64 10.81
CA ARG A 127 0.12 -15.02 11.01
C ARG A 127 -0.20 -15.90 9.81
N PHE A 128 -1.41 -15.81 9.27
CA PHE A 128 -1.77 -16.59 8.09
C PHE A 128 -0.89 -16.20 6.89
N ALA A 129 -0.67 -14.90 6.65
CA ALA A 129 0.23 -14.45 5.59
C ALA A 129 1.68 -14.96 5.78
N LEU A 130 2.20 -14.91 7.01
CA LEU A 130 3.55 -15.43 7.31
C LEU A 130 3.65 -16.95 7.12
N VAL A 131 2.62 -17.70 7.49
CA VAL A 131 2.55 -19.15 7.21
C VAL A 131 2.55 -19.42 5.72
N LEU A 132 1.85 -18.61 4.92
CA LEU A 132 1.90 -18.72 3.46
C LEU A 132 3.29 -18.43 2.90
N VAL A 133 4.01 -17.44 3.44
CA VAL A 133 5.39 -17.17 3.03
C VAL A 133 6.28 -18.37 3.31
N VAL A 134 6.20 -18.96 4.50
CA VAL A 134 6.95 -20.19 4.85
C VAL A 134 6.57 -21.33 3.91
N TYR A 135 5.26 -21.54 3.68
CA TYR A 135 4.77 -22.52 2.72
C TYR A 135 5.36 -22.29 1.33
N GLY A 136 5.37 -21.05 0.82
CA GLY A 136 5.94 -20.70 -0.47
C GLY A 136 7.43 -21.01 -0.56
N VAL A 137 8.22 -20.70 0.47
CA VAL A 137 9.65 -21.03 0.53
C VAL A 137 9.86 -22.55 0.52
N CYS A 138 9.14 -23.30 1.36
CA CYS A 138 9.23 -24.75 1.42
C CYS A 138 8.79 -25.41 0.10
N SER A 139 7.67 -24.94 -0.48
CA SER A 139 7.17 -25.41 -1.76
C SER A 139 8.18 -25.16 -2.88
N SER A 140 8.79 -23.97 -2.94
CA SER A 140 9.84 -23.64 -3.91
C SER A 140 11.05 -24.57 -3.78
N ALA A 141 11.48 -24.88 -2.56
CA ALA A 141 12.60 -25.78 -2.29
C ALA A 141 12.28 -27.22 -2.72
N VAL A 142 11.08 -27.73 -2.39
CA VAL A 142 10.61 -29.06 -2.79
C VAL A 142 10.53 -29.16 -4.31
N GLN A 143 9.91 -28.18 -4.97
CA GLN A 143 9.77 -28.16 -6.43
C GLN A 143 11.11 -28.09 -7.15
N GLN A 144 12.06 -27.31 -6.65
CA GLN A 144 13.40 -27.27 -7.18
C GLN A 144 14.13 -28.60 -6.97
N HIS A 145 14.02 -29.20 -5.79
CA HIS A 145 14.71 -30.46 -5.45
C HIS A 145 14.24 -31.63 -6.33
N PHE A 146 12.93 -31.74 -6.56
CA PHE A 146 12.35 -32.78 -7.42
C PHE A 146 12.33 -32.41 -8.91
N GLY A 147 12.87 -31.25 -9.30
CA GLY A 147 12.90 -30.80 -10.69
C GLY A 147 11.51 -30.55 -11.31
N LEU A 148 10.48 -30.33 -10.47
CA LEU A 148 9.11 -30.10 -10.94
C LEU A 148 8.98 -28.73 -11.60
N HIS A 149 9.48 -27.69 -10.93
CA HIS A 149 9.44 -26.31 -11.40
C HIS A 149 10.75 -25.59 -11.08
N GLN A 150 11.43 -25.11 -12.11
CA GLN A 150 12.69 -24.40 -11.96
C GLN A 150 12.47 -23.02 -11.32
N GLN A 151 13.19 -22.73 -10.24
CA GLN A 151 13.14 -21.43 -9.57
C GLN A 151 14.18 -20.46 -10.16
N SER A 152 13.90 -19.16 -10.08
CA SER A 152 14.81 -18.12 -10.59
C SER A 152 16.13 -18.08 -9.81
N SER A 153 17.26 -18.15 -10.52
CA SER A 153 18.60 -17.97 -9.93
C SER A 153 18.91 -16.52 -9.56
N SER A 154 18.36 -15.55 -10.30
CA SER A 154 18.53 -14.12 -10.03
C SER A 154 17.62 -13.61 -8.92
N ARG A 155 16.59 -14.38 -8.54
CA ARG A 155 15.69 -14.11 -7.42
C ARG A 155 15.56 -15.35 -6.55
N PRO A 156 16.51 -15.61 -5.63
CA PRO A 156 16.44 -16.77 -4.74
C PRO A 156 15.19 -16.72 -3.86
N TYR A 157 14.37 -17.79 -3.88
CA TYR A 157 13.10 -17.83 -3.14
C TYR A 157 13.25 -17.62 -1.63
N ALA A 158 14.38 -18.02 -1.04
CA ALA A 158 14.65 -17.77 0.38
C ALA A 158 14.77 -16.26 0.67
N ILE A 159 15.50 -15.53 -0.18
CA ILE A 159 15.66 -14.06 -0.06
C ILE A 159 14.30 -13.39 -0.28
N ILE A 160 13.55 -13.81 -1.30
CA ILE A 160 12.22 -13.28 -1.58
C ILE A 160 11.26 -13.53 -0.41
N GLY A 161 11.24 -14.74 0.13
CA GLY A 161 10.43 -15.07 1.31
C GLY A 161 10.79 -14.22 2.53
N CYS A 162 12.09 -14.04 2.81
CA CYS A 162 12.55 -13.15 3.88
C CYS A 162 12.08 -11.71 3.67
N LEU A 163 12.21 -11.17 2.44
CA LEU A 163 11.72 -9.83 2.12
C LEU A 163 10.22 -9.71 2.33
N MET A 164 9.42 -10.65 1.82
CA MET A 164 7.96 -10.67 2.02
C MET A 164 7.59 -10.66 3.51
N ALA A 165 8.21 -11.53 4.31
CA ALA A 165 7.98 -11.59 5.75
C ALA A 165 8.37 -10.26 6.44
N MET A 166 9.52 -9.68 6.08
CA MET A 166 9.94 -8.38 6.58
C MET A 166 8.92 -7.29 6.26
N MET A 167 8.43 -7.20 5.01
CA MET A 167 7.45 -6.17 4.64
C MET A 167 6.14 -6.28 5.45
N MET A 168 5.66 -7.51 5.65
CA MET A 168 4.46 -7.79 6.45
C MET A 168 4.63 -7.40 7.92
N ILE A 169 5.76 -7.81 8.53
CA ILE A 169 6.07 -7.53 9.94
C ILE A 169 6.29 -6.02 10.15
N THR A 170 7.01 -5.37 9.25
CA THR A 170 7.28 -3.93 9.32
C THR A 170 5.99 -3.13 9.21
N GLY A 171 5.08 -3.49 8.31
CA GLY A 171 3.78 -2.82 8.23
C GLY A 171 2.99 -2.89 9.54
N TYR A 172 3.02 -4.04 10.22
CA TYR A 172 2.43 -4.21 11.56
C TYR A 172 3.14 -3.38 12.63
N LEU A 173 4.47 -3.40 12.67
CA LEU A 173 5.26 -2.65 13.66
C LEU A 173 5.11 -1.14 13.47
N ALA A 174 5.04 -0.68 12.22
CA ALA A 174 4.90 0.74 11.91
C ALA A 174 3.59 1.27 12.44
N HIS A 175 2.52 0.51 12.24
CA HIS A 175 1.23 0.85 12.81
C HIS A 175 1.24 0.89 14.34
N ARG A 176 1.93 -0.06 15.00
CA ARG A 176 2.04 -0.06 16.47
C ARG A 176 2.82 1.14 17.00
N GLU A 177 3.95 1.46 16.37
CA GLU A 177 4.76 2.64 16.74
C GLU A 177 3.91 3.92 16.60
N LEU A 178 3.19 4.07 15.48
CA LEU A 178 2.33 5.23 15.26
C LEU A 178 1.17 5.28 16.27
N SER A 179 0.50 4.17 16.54
CA SER A 179 -0.67 4.16 17.44
C SER A 179 -0.31 4.40 18.91
N ALA A 180 0.94 4.11 19.30
CA ALA A 180 1.41 4.32 20.67
C ALA A 180 1.85 5.77 20.95
N ASP A 181 2.05 6.59 19.92
CA ASP A 181 2.61 7.93 20.06
C ASP A 181 1.51 9.01 19.92
N PRO A 182 1.31 9.89 20.93
CA PRO A 182 0.28 10.93 20.90
C PRO A 182 0.52 12.01 19.83
N LEU A 183 1.75 12.18 19.35
CA LEU A 183 2.12 13.13 18.30
C LEU A 183 2.12 12.48 16.90
N SER A 184 1.89 11.17 16.79
CA SER A 184 1.88 10.44 15.52
C SER A 184 0.93 11.05 14.50
N SER A 185 -0.25 11.52 14.92
CA SER A 185 -1.24 12.10 14.00
C SER A 185 -0.68 13.33 13.29
N ILE A 186 0.07 14.18 14.01
CA ILE A 186 0.69 15.38 13.45
C ILE A 186 1.79 14.98 12.47
N ARG A 187 2.68 14.06 12.88
CA ARG A 187 3.82 13.61 12.07
C ARG A 187 3.38 12.92 10.79
N VAL A 188 2.42 12.00 10.88
CA VAL A 188 1.86 11.26 9.74
C VAL A 188 1.16 12.20 8.78
N GLN A 189 0.32 13.12 9.27
CA GLN A 189 -0.35 14.10 8.39
C GLN A 189 0.66 15.03 7.71
N THR A 190 1.62 15.56 8.47
CA THR A 190 2.69 16.41 7.92
C THR A 190 3.44 15.67 6.82
N MET A 191 3.87 14.45 7.11
CA MET A 191 4.65 13.66 6.18
C MET A 191 3.86 13.28 4.93
N ALA A 192 2.60 12.86 5.09
CA ALA A 192 1.73 12.52 3.97
C ALA A 192 1.46 13.74 3.08
N VAL A 193 1.28 14.93 3.65
CA VAL A 193 1.15 16.18 2.87
C VAL A 193 2.44 16.49 2.11
N CYS A 194 3.62 16.39 2.76
CA CYS A 194 4.90 16.58 2.08
C CYS A 194 5.09 15.61 0.91
N ILE A 195 4.74 14.33 1.10
CA ILE A 195 4.77 13.30 0.05
C ILE A 195 3.83 13.67 -1.11
N LEU A 196 2.58 14.03 -0.81
CA LEU A 196 1.61 14.41 -1.85
C LEU A 196 2.10 15.64 -2.64
N CYS A 197 2.58 16.67 -1.95
CA CYS A 197 3.17 17.85 -2.59
C CYS A 197 4.34 17.46 -3.50
N HIS A 198 5.26 16.61 -3.01
CA HIS A 198 6.38 16.12 -3.82
C HIS A 198 5.91 15.38 -5.08
N ILE A 199 4.95 14.46 -4.95
CA ILE A 199 4.39 13.70 -6.08
C ILE A 199 3.85 14.64 -7.16
N PHE A 200 3.04 15.64 -6.78
CA PHE A 200 2.46 16.58 -7.74
C PHE A 200 3.46 17.58 -8.31
N ILE A 201 4.47 17.99 -7.54
CA ILE A 201 5.57 18.81 -8.06
C ILE A 201 6.34 18.05 -9.13
N ILE A 202 6.71 16.79 -8.87
CA ILE A 202 7.40 15.96 -9.86
C ILE A 202 6.51 15.72 -11.07
N ALA A 203 5.24 15.34 -10.88
CA ALA A 203 4.31 15.13 -11.99
C ALA A 203 4.13 16.38 -12.86
N GLY A 204 4.02 17.56 -12.24
CA GLY A 204 3.97 18.84 -12.96
C GLY A 204 5.26 19.14 -13.73
N LEU A 205 6.42 18.85 -13.13
CA LEU A 205 7.71 19.00 -13.81
C LEU A 205 7.88 18.01 -14.97
N GLN A 206 7.33 16.78 -14.85
CA GLN A 206 7.35 15.80 -15.94
C GLN A 206 6.49 16.22 -17.14
N VAL A 207 5.41 16.97 -16.92
CA VAL A 207 4.62 17.56 -18.03
C VAL A 207 5.49 18.53 -18.85
N VAL A 208 6.36 19.30 -18.19
CA VAL A 208 7.18 20.34 -18.84
C VAL A 208 8.51 19.78 -19.37
N ARG A 209 9.16 18.90 -18.62
CA ARG A 209 10.53 18.41 -18.89
C ARG A 209 10.57 17.01 -19.50
N GLY A 210 9.43 16.36 -19.65
CA GLY A 210 9.28 15.04 -20.22
C GLY A 210 9.02 13.93 -19.18
N PRO A 211 8.45 12.80 -19.62
CA PRO A 211 7.92 11.74 -18.74
C PRO A 211 8.96 11.06 -17.84
N MET A 212 10.24 11.16 -18.22
CA MET A 212 11.36 10.54 -17.51
C MET A 212 12.03 11.48 -16.50
N PHE A 213 11.55 12.72 -16.35
CA PHE A 213 12.11 13.65 -15.40
C PHE A 213 12.06 13.08 -13.97
N GLY A 214 13.21 13.08 -13.28
CA GLY A 214 13.36 12.56 -11.94
C GLY A 214 13.60 11.04 -11.82
N ALA A 215 13.59 10.29 -12.93
CA ALA A 215 13.99 8.88 -12.94
C ALA A 215 15.52 8.73 -12.79
N SER A 216 15.98 7.59 -12.27
CA SER A 216 17.41 7.29 -12.27
C SER A 216 17.91 7.02 -13.69
N PRO A 217 19.23 7.14 -13.98
CA PRO A 217 19.77 6.79 -15.30
C PRO A 217 19.46 5.34 -15.70
N GLN A 218 19.45 4.42 -14.73
CA GLN A 218 19.13 3.01 -14.96
C GLN A 218 17.66 2.82 -15.32
N GLY A 219 16.73 3.32 -14.49
CA GLY A 219 15.31 3.20 -14.78
C GLY A 219 14.91 3.98 -16.03
N ALA A 220 15.61 5.08 -16.32
CA ALA A 220 15.43 5.81 -17.58
C ALA A 220 15.71 4.94 -18.80
N GLU A 221 16.76 4.14 -18.75
CA GLU A 221 17.15 3.24 -19.84
C GLU A 221 16.23 2.03 -19.96
N GLU A 222 15.88 1.39 -18.83
CA GLU A 222 14.92 0.28 -18.80
C GLU A 222 13.56 0.70 -19.40
N MET A 223 13.10 1.91 -19.07
CA MET A 223 11.84 2.45 -19.58
C MET A 223 11.89 2.78 -21.07
N ARG A 224 13.03 3.24 -21.61
CA ARG A 224 13.21 3.46 -23.06
C ARG A 224 13.09 2.18 -23.87
N GLN A 225 13.57 1.07 -23.31
CA GLN A 225 13.47 -0.24 -23.95
C GLN A 225 12.03 -0.78 -23.94
N LEU A 226 11.19 -0.30 -23.02
CA LEU A 226 9.78 -0.67 -22.89
C LEU A 226 8.89 0.34 -23.63
N PHE A 227 8.87 0.27 -24.97
CA PHE A 227 8.14 1.19 -25.86
C PHE A 227 6.67 1.43 -25.44
N GLN A 228 6.00 0.39 -24.91
CA GLN A 228 4.62 0.43 -24.40
C GLN A 228 4.44 1.26 -23.12
N MET A 229 5.50 1.43 -22.32
CA MET A 229 5.46 2.27 -21.12
C MET A 229 5.61 3.76 -21.43
N ILE A 230 6.24 4.12 -22.55
CA ILE A 230 6.44 5.52 -22.94
C ILE A 230 5.34 5.99 -23.91
N HIS A 231 4.98 5.19 -24.92
CA HIS A 231 4.12 5.62 -26.04
C HIS A 231 2.69 5.03 -26.02
N GLY A 232 2.30 4.34 -24.94
CA GLY A 232 1.01 3.66 -24.81
C GLY A 232 -0.06 4.39 -23.98
N GLY A 233 0.05 5.70 -23.73
CA GLY A 233 -0.96 6.43 -22.97
C GLY A 233 -2.28 6.59 -23.73
N ALA A 234 -3.38 6.78 -22.98
CA ALA A 234 -4.67 7.10 -23.60
C ALA A 234 -4.50 8.38 -24.44
N ARG A 235 -4.72 8.28 -25.77
CA ARG A 235 -4.63 9.38 -26.74
C ARG A 235 -3.22 9.87 -27.11
N GLY A 236 -2.20 8.99 -27.02
CA GLY A 236 -0.85 9.34 -27.47
C GLY A 236 -0.07 10.28 -26.53
N MET A 237 -0.59 10.53 -25.32
CA MET A 237 0.16 11.21 -24.27
C MET A 237 1.22 10.25 -23.67
N PRO A 238 2.45 10.72 -23.42
CA PRO A 238 3.45 9.91 -22.75
C PRO A 238 3.00 9.61 -21.32
N ARG A 239 3.16 8.36 -20.86
CA ARG A 239 2.80 8.02 -19.47
C ARG A 239 3.85 8.61 -18.53
N LEU A 240 3.40 9.41 -17.56
CA LEU A 240 4.29 9.97 -16.54
C LEU A 240 4.63 8.89 -15.53
N THR A 241 5.90 8.49 -15.50
CA THR A 241 6.38 7.39 -14.68
C THR A 241 7.50 7.83 -13.75
N GLY A 242 8.50 8.55 -14.27
CA GLY A 242 9.56 9.20 -13.49
C GLY A 242 10.04 8.34 -12.33
N PRO A 243 10.11 8.89 -11.10
CA PRO A 243 10.57 8.13 -9.95
C PRO A 243 9.56 7.13 -9.39
N PHE A 244 8.39 6.98 -9.99
CA PHE A 244 7.33 6.07 -9.54
C PHE A 244 7.29 4.76 -10.34
N LEU A 245 8.14 4.60 -11.37
CA LEU A 245 8.32 3.46 -12.27
C LEU A 245 7.09 2.98 -13.07
N SER A 246 5.89 3.27 -12.60
CA SER A 246 4.65 2.87 -13.24
C SER A 246 3.54 3.90 -13.00
N PRO A 247 2.71 4.15 -14.01
CA PRO A 247 1.62 5.11 -13.88
C PRO A 247 0.55 4.67 -12.89
N ASN A 248 0.40 3.36 -12.68
CA ASN A 248 -0.49 2.82 -11.65
C ASN A 248 0.00 3.18 -10.25
N ILE A 249 1.31 3.32 -10.06
CA ILE A 249 1.95 3.63 -8.78
C ILE A 249 1.74 5.10 -8.47
N LEU A 250 2.08 5.97 -9.42
CA LEU A 250 1.79 7.41 -9.38
C LEU A 250 0.32 7.67 -9.01
N ALA A 251 -0.61 6.89 -9.56
CA ALA A 251 -2.03 7.06 -9.28
C ALA A 251 -2.50 6.44 -7.96
N SER A 252 -1.86 5.38 -7.44
CA SER A 252 -2.34 4.67 -6.24
C SER A 252 -1.75 5.16 -4.93
N VAL A 253 -0.47 5.54 -4.93
CA VAL A 253 0.26 5.96 -3.74
C VAL A 253 -0.42 7.18 -3.09
N PRO A 254 -0.84 8.23 -3.84
CA PRO A 254 -1.62 9.34 -3.28
C PRO A 254 -2.90 8.89 -2.57
N GLY A 255 -3.63 7.94 -3.16
CA GLY A 255 -4.88 7.43 -2.60
C GLY A 255 -4.67 6.72 -1.26
N LEU A 256 -3.64 5.89 -1.17
CA LEU A 256 -3.27 5.21 0.07
C LEU A 256 -2.87 6.22 1.16
N PHE A 257 -2.08 7.24 0.81
CA PHE A 257 -1.74 8.32 1.76
C PHE A 257 -2.95 9.15 2.18
N MET A 258 -3.90 9.41 1.29
CA MET A 258 -5.15 10.07 1.66
C MET A 258 -5.96 9.22 2.66
N LEU A 259 -6.03 7.89 2.49
CA LEU A 259 -6.68 7.01 3.46
C LEU A 259 -5.97 7.02 4.82
N ILE A 260 -4.63 7.10 4.83
CA ILE A 260 -3.85 7.28 6.06
C ILE A 260 -4.20 8.61 6.73
N ILE A 261 -4.22 9.73 6.00
CA ILE A 261 -4.62 11.05 6.52
C ILE A 261 -6.04 11.00 7.11
N LEU A 262 -6.98 10.36 6.41
CA LEU A 262 -8.37 10.23 6.87
C LEU A 262 -8.44 9.58 8.25
N ARG A 263 -7.65 8.51 8.45
CA ARG A 263 -7.61 7.76 9.71
C ARG A 263 -7.12 8.62 10.87
N TYR A 264 -6.06 9.40 10.67
CA TYR A 264 -5.45 10.21 11.71
C TYR A 264 -6.13 11.57 11.93
N LYS A 265 -7.20 11.90 11.20
CA LYS A 265 -8.02 13.08 11.50
C LYS A 265 -8.92 12.82 12.71
N ARG A 266 -8.85 13.69 13.72
CA ARG A 266 -9.60 13.56 15.00
C ARG A 266 -11.13 13.48 14.86
N SER A 267 -11.73 14.15 13.88
CA SER A 267 -13.19 14.13 13.73
C SER A 267 -13.71 12.71 13.47
N PRO A 268 -14.86 12.27 14.01
CA PRO A 268 -15.45 10.97 13.65
C PRO A 268 -16.08 10.96 12.25
N ASN A 269 -16.34 12.15 11.68
CA ASN A 269 -17.00 12.31 10.39
C ASN A 269 -16.01 12.71 9.28
N ILE A 270 -16.32 12.33 8.04
CA ILE A 270 -15.54 12.71 6.86
C ILE A 270 -15.98 14.10 6.42
N SER A 271 -15.06 15.08 6.38
CA SER A 271 -15.44 16.42 5.93
C SER A 271 -15.66 16.46 4.41
N PRO A 272 -16.61 17.26 3.89
CA PRO A 272 -16.80 17.44 2.45
C PRO A 272 -15.53 17.91 1.74
N GLN A 273 -14.70 18.75 2.38
CA GLN A 273 -13.43 19.18 1.80
C GLN A 273 -12.46 18.00 1.63
N PHE A 274 -12.47 17.03 2.55
CA PHE A 274 -11.63 15.85 2.41
C PHE A 274 -12.09 14.97 1.24
N ILE A 275 -13.41 14.79 1.06
CA ILE A 275 -13.96 14.03 -0.08
C ILE A 275 -13.60 14.70 -1.40
N ALA A 276 -13.77 16.03 -1.48
CA ALA A 276 -13.38 16.81 -2.64
C ALA A 276 -11.86 16.71 -2.93
N ALA A 277 -11.02 16.77 -1.89
CA ALA A 277 -9.58 16.59 -2.04
C ALA A 277 -9.21 15.18 -2.49
N PHE A 278 -9.85 14.14 -1.95
CA PHE A 278 -9.64 12.74 -2.36
C PHE A 278 -9.99 12.55 -3.85
N PHE A 279 -11.12 13.10 -4.27
CA PHE A 279 -11.53 13.11 -5.66
C PHE A 279 -10.54 13.86 -6.55
N ALA A 280 -10.21 15.12 -6.22
CA ALA A 280 -9.33 15.95 -7.04
C ALA A 280 -7.92 15.34 -7.18
N ILE A 281 -7.28 14.98 -6.06
CA ILE A 281 -5.95 14.35 -6.05
C ILE A 281 -5.97 13.05 -6.85
N GLY A 282 -6.97 12.21 -6.62
CA GLY A 282 -7.07 10.92 -7.27
C GLY A 282 -7.27 11.00 -8.78
N MET A 283 -8.17 11.89 -9.21
CA MET A 283 -8.47 12.11 -10.63
C MET A 283 -7.28 12.75 -11.34
N SER A 284 -6.63 13.75 -10.74
CA SER A 284 -5.42 14.36 -11.28
C SER A 284 -4.28 13.35 -11.41
N ALA A 285 -3.99 12.56 -10.37
CA ALA A 285 -2.93 11.55 -10.42
C ALA A 285 -3.22 10.43 -11.44
N SER A 286 -4.49 10.01 -11.53
CA SER A 286 -4.92 8.99 -12.51
C SER A 286 -4.86 9.52 -13.94
N PHE A 287 -5.20 10.79 -14.17
CA PHE A 287 -5.12 11.44 -15.46
C PHE A 287 -3.66 11.61 -15.91
N LEU A 288 -2.82 12.16 -15.02
CA LEU A 288 -1.39 12.38 -15.26
C LEU A 288 -0.64 11.07 -15.51
N GLY A 289 -0.96 10.00 -14.77
CA GLY A 289 -0.42 8.68 -15.05
C GLY A 289 -1.04 7.97 -16.27
N GLY A 290 -2.24 8.35 -16.71
CA GLY A 290 -3.00 7.56 -17.67
C GLY A 290 -3.49 6.21 -17.11
N ALA A 291 -3.69 6.13 -15.79
CA ALA A 291 -4.13 4.93 -15.08
C ALA A 291 -5.68 4.83 -15.07
N ARG A 292 -6.26 4.30 -16.15
CA ARG A 292 -7.73 4.22 -16.35
C ARG A 292 -8.48 3.50 -15.23
N THR A 293 -7.91 2.42 -14.69
CA THR A 293 -8.52 1.66 -13.58
C THR A 293 -8.53 2.45 -12.28
N MET A 294 -7.54 3.32 -12.08
CA MET A 294 -7.49 4.21 -10.91
C MET A 294 -8.56 5.30 -10.97
N PHE A 295 -8.92 5.75 -12.17
CA PHE A 295 -10.06 6.65 -12.37
C PHE A 295 -11.36 6.07 -11.79
N VAL A 296 -11.67 4.81 -12.14
CA VAL A 296 -12.84 4.11 -11.61
C VAL A 296 -12.74 3.94 -10.10
N PHE A 297 -11.57 3.57 -9.59
CA PHE A 297 -11.33 3.47 -8.15
C PHE A 297 -11.64 4.78 -7.40
N TYR A 298 -11.15 5.92 -7.89
CA TYR A 298 -11.39 7.20 -7.21
C TYR A 298 -12.84 7.66 -7.35
N LEU A 299 -13.51 7.38 -8.46
CA LEU A 299 -14.94 7.65 -8.62
C LEU A 299 -15.78 6.84 -7.62
N VAL A 300 -15.62 5.51 -7.60
CA VAL A 300 -16.39 4.63 -6.73
C VAL A 300 -15.98 4.83 -5.26
N GLY A 301 -14.70 5.09 -4.98
CA GLY A 301 -14.21 5.43 -3.64
C GLY A 301 -14.78 6.74 -3.12
N THR A 302 -14.85 7.78 -3.96
CA THR A 302 -15.52 9.05 -3.62
C THR A 302 -17.00 8.81 -3.37
N ALA A 303 -17.68 8.04 -4.23
CA ALA A 303 -19.09 7.68 -4.03
C ALA A 303 -19.32 6.95 -2.70
N ALA A 304 -18.42 6.03 -2.32
CA ALA A 304 -18.45 5.35 -1.04
C ALA A 304 -18.25 6.31 0.14
N MET A 305 -17.30 7.24 0.07
CA MET A 305 -17.10 8.26 1.10
C MET A 305 -18.30 9.22 1.21
N THR A 306 -18.91 9.61 0.09
CA THR A 306 -20.13 10.43 0.11
C THR A 306 -21.31 9.64 0.67
N TRP A 307 -21.38 8.33 0.41
CA TRP A 307 -22.46 7.46 0.89
C TRP A 307 -22.44 7.37 2.41
N THR A 308 -21.25 7.42 3.01
CA THR A 308 -21.15 7.43 4.48
C THR A 308 -21.67 8.71 5.12
N LEU A 309 -21.78 9.81 4.37
CA LEU A 309 -22.43 11.05 4.80
C LEU A 309 -23.94 11.05 4.52
N SER A 310 -24.33 10.80 3.26
CA SER A 310 -25.72 10.70 2.86
C SER A 310 -25.86 9.99 1.51
N PRO A 311 -26.68 8.92 1.42
CA PRO A 311 -27.00 8.25 0.17
C PRO A 311 -27.54 9.19 -0.92
N ARG A 312 -28.27 10.25 -0.53
CA ARG A 312 -28.85 11.22 -1.48
C ARG A 312 -27.76 11.98 -2.25
N TYR A 313 -26.67 12.38 -1.57
CA TYR A 313 -25.57 13.08 -2.22
C TYR A 313 -24.78 12.16 -3.16
N THR A 314 -24.65 10.88 -2.83
CA THR A 314 -24.02 9.89 -3.73
C THR A 314 -24.84 9.67 -4.99
N ILE A 315 -26.16 9.53 -4.87
CA ILE A 315 -27.05 9.38 -6.03
C ILE A 315 -26.99 10.63 -6.91
N LEU A 316 -27.01 11.83 -6.31
CA LEU A 316 -26.90 13.08 -7.04
C LEU A 316 -25.55 13.21 -7.74
N ALA A 317 -24.45 12.93 -7.05
CA ALA A 317 -23.11 12.96 -7.64
C ALA A 317 -22.96 11.92 -8.76
N GLY A 318 -23.53 10.72 -8.58
CA GLY A 318 -23.57 9.68 -9.60
C GLY A 318 -24.36 10.10 -10.85
N ALA A 319 -25.54 10.70 -10.66
CA ALA A 319 -26.34 11.24 -11.77
C ALA A 319 -25.62 12.34 -12.54
N LEU A 320 -24.87 13.20 -11.84
CA LEU A 320 -24.11 14.30 -12.46
C LEU A 320 -22.80 13.84 -13.12
N THR A 321 -22.19 12.74 -12.66
CA THR A 321 -20.92 12.22 -13.20
C THR A 321 -21.08 11.09 -14.20
N ALA A 322 -22.23 10.40 -14.24
CA ALA A 322 -22.51 9.36 -15.24
C ALA A 322 -22.35 9.85 -16.70
N PRO A 323 -22.78 11.07 -17.10
CA PRO A 323 -22.54 11.59 -18.44
C PRO A 323 -21.04 11.75 -18.75
N LEU A 324 -20.23 12.16 -17.76
CA LEU A 324 -18.79 12.29 -17.93
C LEU A 324 -18.13 10.92 -18.17
N ILE A 325 -18.56 9.88 -17.45
CA ILE A 325 -18.08 8.50 -17.65
C ILE A 325 -18.46 7.97 -19.04
N LEU A 326 -19.64 8.32 -19.54
CA LEU A 326 -20.10 7.93 -20.89
C LEU A 326 -19.38 8.69 -22.02
N VAL A 327 -18.92 9.92 -21.76
CA VAL A 327 -18.13 10.74 -22.71
C VAL A 327 -16.64 10.43 -22.62
N MET A 328 -16.17 9.87 -21.51
CA MET A 328 -14.85 9.27 -21.45
C MET A 328 -14.84 8.05 -22.37
N ASP A 329 -13.86 8.03 -23.29
CA ASP A 329 -13.57 6.92 -24.19
C ASP A 329 -12.98 5.74 -23.40
N ILE A 330 -13.76 5.25 -22.44
CA ILE A 330 -13.50 4.04 -21.67
C ILE A 330 -13.57 2.91 -22.71
N PRO A 331 -12.56 2.05 -22.80
CA PRO A 331 -12.55 0.95 -23.75
C PRO A 331 -13.55 -0.12 -23.28
N TRP A 332 -14.84 0.18 -23.40
CA TRP A 332 -15.93 -0.70 -23.00
C TRP A 332 -15.79 -2.06 -23.71
N GLY A 333 -15.24 -2.08 -24.92
CA GLY A 333 -14.85 -3.31 -25.61
C GLY A 333 -13.83 -4.16 -24.83
N GLU A 334 -12.75 -3.60 -24.31
CA GLU A 334 -11.77 -4.34 -23.49
C GLU A 334 -12.37 -4.81 -22.17
N LEU A 335 -13.22 -3.98 -21.55
CA LEU A 335 -13.90 -4.31 -20.30
C LEU A 335 -14.92 -5.44 -20.50
N LEU A 336 -15.64 -5.43 -21.63
CA LEU A 336 -16.54 -6.50 -22.06
C LEU A 336 -15.78 -7.77 -22.50
N VAL A 337 -14.57 -7.66 -23.05
CA VAL A 337 -13.67 -8.78 -23.34
C VAL A 337 -13.13 -9.42 -22.04
N ILE A 338 -12.80 -8.62 -21.03
CA ILE A 338 -12.45 -9.12 -19.69
C ILE A 338 -13.66 -9.83 -19.05
N MET A 339 -14.87 -9.30 -19.26
CA MET A 339 -16.12 -9.95 -18.79
C MET A 339 -16.59 -11.13 -19.66
N ARG A 340 -16.02 -11.30 -20.87
CA ARG A 340 -16.26 -12.44 -21.77
C ARG A 340 -14.92 -12.99 -22.27
N LEU A 341 -14.28 -13.78 -21.41
CA LEU A 341 -13.03 -14.53 -21.56
C LEU A 341 -12.87 -15.31 -22.89
N LYS A 342 -12.80 -14.63 -24.05
CA LYS A 342 -12.71 -15.31 -25.35
C LYS A 342 -11.62 -14.78 -26.27
N ASN A 343 -10.96 -13.66 -25.95
CA ASN A 343 -9.78 -13.22 -26.69
C ASN A 343 -8.84 -12.35 -25.84
N LEU A 344 -8.11 -12.98 -24.90
CA LEU A 344 -7.20 -12.28 -23.99
C LEU A 344 -6.02 -11.62 -24.72
N GLN A 345 -5.63 -12.10 -25.91
CA GLN A 345 -4.52 -11.53 -26.70
C GLN A 345 -4.74 -10.06 -27.08
N SER A 346 -5.99 -9.60 -27.17
CA SER A 346 -6.28 -8.18 -27.43
C SER A 346 -5.91 -7.25 -26.27
N LEU A 347 -5.55 -7.80 -25.09
CA LEU A 347 -5.08 -7.05 -23.93
C LEU A 347 -3.54 -6.87 -23.90
N GLY A 348 -2.87 -7.22 -25.01
CA GLY A 348 -1.41 -7.14 -25.15
C GLY A 348 -0.67 -8.12 -24.24
N VAL A 349 0.55 -7.74 -23.84
CA VAL A 349 1.50 -8.57 -23.07
C VAL A 349 0.86 -9.19 -21.80
N ARG A 350 -0.02 -8.46 -21.11
CA ARG A 350 -0.72 -8.98 -19.91
C ARG A 350 -1.70 -10.09 -20.26
N GLY A 351 -2.45 -9.92 -21.34
CA GLY A 351 -3.39 -10.92 -21.82
C GLY A 351 -2.72 -12.21 -22.25
N GLU A 352 -1.56 -12.10 -22.90
CA GLU A 352 -0.69 -13.24 -23.23
C GLU A 352 -0.21 -13.96 -21.96
N MET A 353 0.26 -13.23 -20.95
CA MET A 353 0.65 -13.84 -19.67
C MET A 353 -0.51 -14.54 -18.97
N TRP A 354 -1.71 -13.94 -18.99
CA TRP A 354 -2.89 -14.56 -18.39
C TRP A 354 -3.30 -15.82 -19.12
N GLN A 355 -3.36 -15.77 -20.45
CA GLN A 355 -3.69 -16.92 -21.26
C GLN A 355 -2.68 -18.04 -21.08
N ALA A 356 -1.38 -17.73 -21.11
CA ALA A 356 -0.33 -18.72 -20.88
C ALA A 356 -0.46 -19.33 -19.47
N THR A 357 -0.66 -18.51 -18.44
CA THR A 357 -0.84 -19.01 -17.07
C THR A 357 -2.05 -19.96 -16.99
N LEU A 358 -3.20 -19.57 -17.56
CA LEU A 358 -4.41 -20.39 -17.59
C LEU A 358 -4.25 -21.68 -18.41
N GLN A 359 -3.45 -21.66 -19.47
CA GLN A 359 -3.26 -22.79 -20.37
C GLN A 359 -2.22 -23.80 -19.85
N PHE A 360 -1.16 -23.32 -19.20
CA PHE A 360 -0.02 -24.15 -18.79
C PHE A 360 -0.03 -24.52 -17.30
N MET A 361 -0.86 -23.89 -16.47
CA MET A 361 -1.12 -24.35 -15.10
C MET A 361 -1.98 -25.61 -15.10
N ASN A 362 -1.37 -26.72 -14.67
CA ASN A 362 -2.09 -27.96 -14.44
C ASN A 362 -2.81 -27.93 -13.06
N THR A 363 -3.63 -28.93 -12.78
CA THR A 363 -4.40 -29.01 -11.54
C THR A 363 -3.51 -29.03 -10.28
N GLY A 364 -2.34 -29.66 -10.34
CA GLY A 364 -1.37 -29.65 -9.24
C GLY A 364 -0.85 -28.24 -8.96
N ASP A 365 -0.55 -27.48 -10.00
CA ASP A 365 -0.10 -26.09 -9.88
C ASP A 365 -1.19 -25.19 -9.28
N TRP A 366 -2.45 -25.39 -9.64
CA TRP A 366 -3.58 -24.67 -9.04
C TRP A 366 -3.77 -24.99 -7.55
N LEU A 367 -3.51 -26.24 -7.15
CA LEU A 367 -3.67 -26.67 -5.77
C LEU A 367 -2.49 -26.24 -4.89
N PHE A 368 -1.26 -26.40 -5.38
CA PHE A 368 -0.04 -26.25 -4.57
C PHE A 368 0.83 -25.04 -4.94
N GLY A 369 0.61 -24.43 -6.11
CA GLY A 369 1.44 -23.35 -6.67
C GLY A 369 2.74 -23.86 -7.31
N TYR A 370 3.43 -22.97 -8.02
CA TYR A 370 4.75 -23.08 -8.62
C TYR A 370 5.91 -22.62 -7.71
N GLY A 371 5.59 -22.14 -6.50
CA GLY A 371 6.58 -21.50 -5.64
C GLY A 371 6.82 -20.02 -5.96
N LEU A 372 7.65 -19.39 -5.13
CA LEU A 372 7.76 -17.93 -5.02
C LEU A 372 8.44 -17.27 -6.22
N THR A 373 9.34 -17.96 -6.91
CA THR A 373 10.21 -17.32 -7.91
C THR A 373 10.24 -18.07 -9.24
N HIS A 374 9.21 -18.88 -9.50
CA HIS A 374 9.05 -19.57 -10.78
C HIS A 374 8.54 -18.66 -11.90
N PHE A 375 7.66 -17.69 -11.63
CA PHE A 375 7.07 -16.83 -12.68
C PHE A 375 8.09 -16.19 -13.64
N PRO A 376 9.23 -15.65 -13.19
CA PRO A 376 10.26 -15.16 -14.10
C PRO A 376 10.83 -16.21 -15.05
N VAL A 377 10.93 -17.45 -14.60
CA VAL A 377 11.36 -18.59 -15.42
C VAL A 377 10.25 -18.99 -16.37
N PHE A 378 9.03 -19.14 -15.87
CA PHE A 378 7.83 -19.44 -16.66
C PHE A 378 7.66 -18.46 -17.83
N VAL A 379 7.68 -17.16 -17.58
CA VAL A 379 7.48 -16.14 -18.62
C VAL A 379 8.60 -16.20 -19.67
N LYS A 380 9.86 -16.37 -19.23
CA LYS A 380 10.98 -16.49 -20.16
C LYS A 380 10.88 -17.76 -21.02
N THR A 381 10.49 -18.89 -20.44
CA THR A 381 10.44 -20.18 -21.12
C THR A 381 9.22 -20.31 -22.04
N VAL A 382 8.06 -19.83 -21.61
CA VAL A 382 6.78 -19.99 -22.33
C VAL A 382 6.54 -18.85 -23.32
N LEU A 383 6.90 -17.62 -22.97
CA LEU A 383 6.58 -16.42 -23.76
C LEU A 383 7.80 -15.78 -24.43
N GLY A 384 9.03 -16.22 -24.10
CA GLY A 384 10.25 -15.80 -24.80
C GLY A 384 10.78 -14.41 -24.43
N TYR A 385 10.23 -13.75 -23.41
CA TYR A 385 10.69 -12.43 -22.94
C TYR A 385 10.82 -12.37 -21.41
N TYR A 386 11.43 -11.30 -20.91
CA TYR A 386 11.56 -11.09 -19.47
C TYR A 386 10.25 -10.57 -18.86
N GLY A 387 9.69 -11.32 -17.93
CA GLY A 387 8.59 -10.90 -17.08
C GLY A 387 8.81 -11.41 -15.66
N SER A 388 8.01 -10.92 -14.70
CA SER A 388 8.20 -11.32 -13.30
C SER A 388 6.96 -11.89 -12.63
N ASP A 389 5.77 -11.65 -13.18
CA ASP A 389 4.48 -11.95 -12.58
C ASP A 389 3.36 -11.70 -13.61
N PRO A 390 2.23 -12.44 -13.59
CA PRO A 390 1.15 -12.27 -14.56
C PRO A 390 0.35 -10.97 -14.38
N HIS A 391 0.62 -10.16 -13.36
CA HIS A 391 -0.01 -8.85 -13.13
C HIS A 391 -1.52 -8.95 -12.88
N ASN A 392 -1.91 -10.02 -12.21
CA ASN A 392 -3.26 -10.31 -11.74
C ASN A 392 -3.15 -11.09 -10.43
N TRP A 393 -3.61 -10.51 -9.32
CA TRP A 393 -3.42 -11.11 -8.00
C TRP A 393 -3.98 -12.54 -7.86
N ILE A 394 -5.03 -12.91 -8.61
CA ILE A 394 -5.60 -14.27 -8.57
C ILE A 394 -4.59 -15.23 -9.18
N LEU A 395 -4.13 -14.93 -10.39
CA LEU A 395 -3.15 -15.76 -11.09
C LEU A 395 -1.83 -15.79 -10.35
N SER A 396 -1.39 -14.65 -9.80
CA SER A 396 -0.17 -14.55 -9.01
C SER A 396 -0.25 -15.32 -7.69
N ALA A 397 -1.33 -15.16 -6.92
CA ALA A 397 -1.49 -15.84 -5.64
C ALA A 397 -1.69 -17.34 -5.82
N ALA A 398 -2.50 -17.76 -6.80
CA ALA A 398 -2.66 -19.16 -7.16
C ALA A 398 -1.35 -19.75 -7.70
N GLY A 399 -0.66 -19.02 -8.57
CA GLY A 399 0.61 -19.46 -9.12
C GLY A 399 1.72 -19.56 -8.09
N MET A 400 1.78 -18.70 -7.07
CA MET A 400 2.83 -18.80 -6.04
C MET A 400 2.48 -19.76 -4.89
N PHE A 401 1.22 -19.76 -4.45
CA PHE A 401 0.78 -20.41 -3.21
C PHE A 401 -0.34 -21.43 -3.40
N GLY A 402 -0.81 -21.64 -4.63
CA GLY A 402 -1.96 -22.50 -4.92
C GLY A 402 -3.25 -21.99 -4.30
N VAL A 403 -4.12 -22.93 -3.95
CA VAL A 403 -5.43 -22.63 -3.34
C VAL A 403 -5.30 -21.90 -1.99
N LEU A 404 -4.18 -22.10 -1.28
CA LEU A 404 -3.95 -21.45 0.01
C LEU A 404 -3.77 -19.92 -0.14
N GLY A 405 -3.15 -19.47 -1.24
CA GLY A 405 -3.07 -18.06 -1.58
C GLY A 405 -4.44 -17.44 -1.80
N LEU A 406 -5.29 -18.12 -2.58
CA LEU A 406 -6.67 -17.69 -2.85
C LEU A 406 -7.51 -17.65 -1.56
N LEU A 407 -7.33 -18.64 -0.68
CA LEU A 407 -8.00 -18.70 0.61
C LEU A 407 -7.64 -17.50 1.49
N PHE A 408 -6.38 -17.07 1.50
CA PHE A 408 -5.98 -15.85 2.22
C PHE A 408 -6.71 -14.61 1.72
N TYR A 409 -6.78 -14.40 0.41
CA TYR A 409 -7.53 -13.27 -0.15
C TYR A 409 -9.01 -13.36 0.14
N ALA A 410 -9.61 -14.56 0.08
CA ALA A 410 -11.01 -14.76 0.46
C ALA A 410 -11.26 -14.36 1.92
N VAL A 411 -10.35 -14.72 2.85
CA VAL A 411 -10.43 -14.31 4.26
C VAL A 411 -10.25 -12.79 4.42
N LEU A 412 -9.27 -12.19 3.73
CA LEU A 412 -9.04 -10.75 3.75
C LEU A 412 -10.26 -9.97 3.24
N ILE A 413 -10.77 -10.35 2.06
CA ILE A 413 -11.95 -9.74 1.43
C ILE A 413 -13.16 -9.91 2.34
N LYS A 414 -13.42 -11.11 2.87
CA LYS A 414 -14.53 -11.33 3.82
C LYS A 414 -14.42 -10.39 5.02
N LYS A 415 -13.23 -10.24 5.61
CA LYS A 415 -13.02 -9.33 6.73
C LYS A 415 -13.29 -7.88 6.34
N LEU A 416 -12.76 -7.40 5.21
CA LEU A 416 -12.99 -6.03 4.74
C LEU A 416 -14.47 -5.76 4.44
N VAL A 417 -15.17 -6.72 3.83
CA VAL A 417 -16.62 -6.65 3.60
C VAL A 417 -17.36 -6.49 4.92
N TRP A 418 -17.07 -7.34 5.91
CA TRP A 418 -17.70 -7.25 7.23
C TRP A 418 -17.42 -5.88 7.89
N LYS A 419 -16.16 -5.43 7.84
CA LYS A 419 -15.76 -4.10 8.36
C LYS A 419 -16.46 -2.94 7.63
N SER A 420 -16.78 -3.09 6.34
CA SER A 420 -17.52 -2.07 5.59
C SER A 420 -18.99 -1.95 6.03
N PHE A 421 -19.55 -2.94 6.73
CA PHE A 421 -20.92 -2.90 7.24
C PHE A 421 -21.03 -2.59 8.73
N SER A 422 -19.98 -2.83 9.53
CA SER A 422 -20.10 -2.85 11.00
C SER A 422 -19.43 -1.68 11.75
N PHE A 423 -18.89 -0.66 11.07
CA PHE A 423 -18.05 0.39 11.68
C PHE A 423 -18.59 1.82 11.51
N GLN A 424 -18.04 2.76 12.31
CA GLN A 424 -18.25 4.21 12.19
C GLN A 424 -17.94 4.73 10.77
N SER A 425 -18.42 5.94 10.46
CA SER A 425 -18.45 6.49 9.10
C SER A 425 -17.09 6.46 8.37
N LYS A 426 -15.98 6.66 9.10
CA LYS A 426 -14.61 6.73 8.58
C LYS A 426 -13.98 5.38 8.30
N GLU A 427 -13.96 4.49 9.28
CA GLU A 427 -13.40 3.14 9.16
C GLU A 427 -14.15 2.35 8.11
N ARG A 428 -15.48 2.52 8.04
CA ARG A 428 -16.31 2.00 6.96
C ARG A 428 -15.82 2.48 5.60
N ALA A 429 -15.58 3.79 5.45
CA ALA A 429 -15.11 4.35 4.18
C ALA A 429 -13.71 3.83 3.81
N ILE A 430 -12.79 3.77 4.78
CA ILE A 430 -11.43 3.21 4.57
C ILE A 430 -11.52 1.74 4.15
N ALA A 431 -12.32 0.93 4.85
CA ALA A 431 -12.54 -0.48 4.53
C ALA A 431 -13.16 -0.67 3.13
N THR A 432 -14.14 0.17 2.78
CA THR A 432 -14.78 0.15 1.45
C THR A 432 -13.80 0.55 0.35
N CYS A 433 -13.02 1.62 0.56
CA CYS A 433 -11.98 2.02 -0.38
C CYS A 433 -10.91 0.93 -0.52
N LEU A 434 -10.44 0.32 0.56
CA LEU A 434 -9.50 -0.81 0.46
C LEU A 434 -10.10 -2.01 -0.26
N LEU A 435 -11.37 -2.33 -0.03
CA LEU A 435 -12.06 -3.39 -0.77
C LEU A 435 -12.13 -3.08 -2.26
N LEU A 436 -12.51 -1.85 -2.65
CA LEU A 436 -12.52 -1.41 -4.04
C LEU A 436 -11.11 -1.39 -4.65
N PHE A 437 -10.10 -1.10 -3.84
CA PHE A 437 -8.71 -1.18 -4.27
C PHE A 437 -8.34 -2.64 -4.57
N PHE A 438 -8.60 -3.58 -3.66
CA PHE A 438 -8.25 -4.99 -3.86
C PHE A 438 -9.12 -5.71 -4.89
N VAL A 439 -10.42 -5.39 -4.98
CA VAL A 439 -11.36 -6.08 -5.88
C VAL A 439 -11.48 -5.37 -7.22
N GLY A 440 -11.33 -4.04 -7.29
CA GLY A 440 -11.46 -3.29 -8.55
C GLY A 440 -10.15 -3.13 -9.31
N ARG A 441 -9.05 -2.86 -8.60
CA ARG A 441 -7.75 -2.52 -9.21
C ARG A 441 -6.86 -3.75 -9.42
N GLU A 442 -6.81 -4.67 -8.46
CA GLU A 442 -5.83 -5.77 -8.50
C GLU A 442 -6.07 -6.80 -9.60
N PHE A 443 -7.28 -6.88 -10.19
CA PHE A 443 -7.50 -7.75 -11.36
C PHE A 443 -6.58 -7.41 -12.55
N ALA A 444 -6.01 -6.20 -12.59
CA ALA A 444 -5.16 -5.76 -13.68
C ALA A 444 -3.86 -5.08 -13.20
N ASN A 445 -3.35 -5.41 -12.01
CA ASN A 445 -2.13 -4.79 -11.51
C ASN A 445 -1.17 -5.73 -10.78
N THR A 446 0.06 -5.25 -10.65
CA THR A 446 1.24 -6.00 -10.20
C THR A 446 1.43 -5.98 -8.67
N GLN A 447 0.55 -5.30 -7.93
CA GLN A 447 0.82 -4.82 -6.58
C GLN A 447 -0.19 -5.33 -5.55
N TYR A 448 -0.08 -6.61 -5.24
CA TYR A 448 -1.00 -7.26 -4.33
C TYR A 448 -0.34 -7.50 -2.95
N VAL A 449 -1.17 -7.68 -1.92
CA VAL A 449 -0.77 -7.81 -0.50
C VAL A 449 0.31 -8.87 -0.22
N LEU A 450 0.26 -10.01 -0.92
CA LEU A 450 1.25 -11.09 -0.81
C LEU A 450 2.36 -10.98 -1.87
N ASN A 451 3.09 -9.86 -1.89
CA ASN A 451 4.19 -9.64 -2.83
C ASN A 451 5.47 -9.16 -2.08
N ASN A 452 6.60 -9.12 -2.79
CA ASN A 452 7.92 -8.75 -2.27
C ASN A 452 8.32 -7.30 -2.56
N ASN A 453 7.51 -6.56 -3.31
CA ASN A 453 7.76 -5.15 -3.60
C ASN A 453 7.68 -4.32 -2.30
N PRO A 454 8.58 -3.34 -2.08
CA PRO A 454 8.53 -2.44 -0.92
C PRO A 454 7.14 -1.84 -0.64
N LEU A 455 6.37 -1.49 -1.68
CA LEU A 455 5.01 -0.95 -1.53
C LEU A 455 4.05 -1.87 -0.78
N CYS A 456 4.34 -3.16 -0.66
CA CYS A 456 3.55 -4.08 0.16
C CYS A 456 3.55 -3.64 1.64
N CYS A 457 4.62 -3.04 2.15
CA CYS A 457 4.62 -2.41 3.47
C CYS A 457 3.49 -1.40 3.61
N LEU A 458 3.28 -0.55 2.60
CA LEU A 458 2.23 0.46 2.63
C LEU A 458 0.85 -0.20 2.68
N TYR A 459 0.62 -1.28 1.94
CA TYR A 459 -0.63 -2.04 2.04
C TYR A 459 -0.85 -2.61 3.44
N TRP A 460 0.16 -3.21 4.06
CA TRP A 460 0.04 -3.73 5.42
C TRP A 460 -0.21 -2.63 6.45
N ILE A 461 0.38 -1.45 6.27
CA ILE A 461 0.05 -0.26 7.08
C ILE A 461 -1.42 0.11 6.88
N VAL A 462 -1.90 0.31 5.65
CA VAL A 462 -3.29 0.76 5.44
C VAL A 462 -4.32 -0.31 5.87
N ILE A 463 -4.04 -1.60 5.64
CA ILE A 463 -4.88 -2.70 6.16
C ILE A 463 -4.98 -2.61 7.67
N SER A 464 -3.86 -2.42 8.37
CA SER A 464 -3.88 -2.29 9.84
C SER A 464 -4.77 -1.14 10.31
N LEU A 465 -4.86 -0.02 9.58
CA LEU A 465 -5.73 1.10 9.96
C LEU A 465 -7.22 0.75 10.06
N VAL A 466 -7.67 -0.34 9.42
CA VAL A 466 -9.05 -0.86 9.53
C VAL A 466 -9.25 -1.74 10.78
N PHE A 467 -8.20 -2.39 11.25
CA PHE A 467 -8.27 -3.38 12.34
C PHE A 467 -7.75 -2.86 13.69
N PHE A 468 -7.37 -1.60 13.77
CA PHE A 468 -7.00 -0.97 15.02
C PHE A 468 -7.84 0.30 15.18
N GLY A 469 -8.70 0.30 16.20
CA GLY A 469 -9.35 1.52 16.72
C GLY A 469 -8.32 2.61 17.04
N PRO A 470 -8.71 3.90 17.00
CA PRO A 470 -7.87 4.91 17.64
C PRO A 470 -7.69 4.53 19.12
N PRO A 471 -6.62 4.94 19.79
CA PRO A 471 -6.65 4.96 21.25
C PRO A 471 -7.91 5.75 21.63
N GLU A 472 -8.86 5.08 22.28
CA GLU A 472 -10.01 5.78 22.84
C GLU A 472 -9.45 6.93 23.66
N ASP A 473 -9.89 8.15 23.33
CA ASP A 473 -9.68 9.27 24.22
C ASP A 473 -10.32 8.86 25.55
N ALA A 474 -9.49 8.46 26.52
CA ALA A 474 -9.87 8.34 27.93
C ALA A 474 -10.41 9.68 28.50
N ASN A 475 -10.51 10.72 27.65
CA ASN A 475 -11.04 12.05 27.93
C ASN A 475 -12.46 12.29 27.37
N ALA A 476 -13.02 11.38 26.55
CA ALA A 476 -14.36 11.58 25.98
C ALA A 476 -15.49 11.44 27.02
N GLU A 477 -15.27 10.72 28.13
CA GLU A 477 -16.20 10.67 29.27
C GLU A 477 -16.04 11.84 30.27
N LEU A 478 -14.94 12.60 30.17
CA LEU A 478 -14.72 13.79 31.02
C LEU A 478 -15.35 15.05 30.42
N LEU A 479 -15.47 15.15 29.10
CA LEU A 479 -16.10 16.29 28.42
C LEU A 479 -17.62 16.15 28.21
N SER A 480 -18.21 15.00 28.56
CA SER A 480 -19.68 14.83 28.58
C SER A 480 -20.30 15.07 29.96
N ASN A 481 -19.49 15.44 30.96
CA ASN A 481 -19.91 15.69 32.34
C ASN A 481 -19.61 17.13 32.82
N GLU A 482 -19.31 18.06 31.90
CA GLU A 482 -19.30 19.51 32.19
C GLU A 482 -20.45 20.24 31.50
#